data_AF-G5RTG4-F1
#
_entry.id   AF-G5RTG4-F1
#
_cell.length_a   1.000
_cell.length_b   1.000
_cell.length_c   1.000
_cell.angle_alpha   90.00
_cell.angle_beta   90.00
_cell.angle_gamma   90.00
#
_symmetry.space_group_name_H-M   'P 1'
#
loop_
_entity.id
_entity.type
_entity.pdbx_description
1 polymer ?
#
loop_
_entity_poly.entity_id
_entity_poly.type
_entity_poly.pdbx_seq_one_letter_code
_entity_poly.pdbx_strand_id
1 'polypeptide(L)' 'LSATFAAASQQWRDWLAKKDGLDSYRLIAGESDGLPGVTIDRFGHFLVLQLLSAGAEYQRAAL' A
#
# COMPACT_ATOMS: atom_id res chain seq x y z
N LEU A 1 -0.75 -1.66 15.07
CA LEU A 1 -1.58 -0.61 14.43
C LEU A 1 -1.34 -0.56 12.93
N SER A 2 -0.13 -0.27 12.44
CA SER A 2 0.16 -0.21 10.99
C SER A 2 -0.14 -1.50 10.22
N ALA A 3 0.16 -2.68 10.79
CA ALA A 3 -0.15 -3.97 10.16
C ALA A 3 -1.66 -4.21 9.94
N THR A 4 -2.51 -3.68 10.83
CA THR A 4 -3.97 -3.80 10.72
C THR A 4 -4.51 -2.98 9.56
N PHE A 5 -3.99 -1.77 9.36
CA PHE A 5 -4.40 -0.92 8.23
C PHE A 5 -3.91 -1.46 6.89
N ALA A 6 -2.70 -2.00 6.83
CA ALA A 6 -2.18 -2.67 5.64
C ALA A 6 -3.03 -3.91 5.26
N ALA A 7 -3.43 -4.72 6.25
CA ALA A 7 -4.30 -5.87 6.02
C ALA A 7 -5.69 -5.46 5.51
N ALA A 8 -6.31 -4.45 6.13
CA ALA A 8 -7.59 -3.92 5.67
C ALA A 8 -7.50 -3.34 4.24
N SER A 9 -6.38 -2.70 3.94
CA SER A 9 -6.08 -2.18 2.61
C SER A 9 -6.01 -3.30 1.59
N GLN A 10 -5.22 -4.34 1.86
CA GLN A 10 -5.11 -5.52 0.98
C GLN A 10 -6.47 -6.16 0.72
N GLN A 11 -7.27 -6.38 1.77
CA GLN A 11 -8.60 -6.99 1.64
C GLN A 11 -9.52 -6.19 0.70
N TRP A 12 -9.53 -4.86 0.82
CA TRP A 12 -10.32 -4.00 -0.06
C TRP A 12 -9.84 -4.05 -1.51
N ARG A 13 -8.52 -4.00 -1.73
CA ARG A 13 -7.94 -4.02 -3.06
C ARG A 13 -8.08 -5.39 -3.73
N ASP A 14 -8.00 -6.48 -2.99
CA ASP A 14 -8.25 -7.83 -3.50
C ASP A 14 -9.68 -7.98 -4.03
N TRP A 15 -10.65 -7.45 -3.28
CA TRP A 15 -12.04 -7.45 -3.72
C TRP A 15 -12.23 -6.61 -4.99
N LEU A 16 -11.66 -5.41 -5.03
CA LEU A 16 -11.75 -4.51 -6.19
C LEU A 16 -11.07 -5.11 -7.43
N ALA A 17 -9.86 -5.63 -7.26
CA ALA A 17 -9.09 -6.24 -8.33
C ALA A 17 -9.82 -7.45 -8.92
N LYS A 18 -10.42 -8.30 -8.07
CA LYS A 18 -11.23 -9.43 -8.52
C LYS A 18 -12.49 -8.98 -9.26
N LYS A 19 -13.16 -7.94 -8.77
CA LYS A 19 -14.40 -7.41 -9.35
C LYS A 19 -14.16 -6.84 -10.75
N ASP A 20 -13.09 -6.06 -10.91
CA ASP A 20 -12.83 -5.29 -12.14
C ASP A 20 -11.77 -5.93 -13.05
N GLY A 21 -11.23 -7.10 -12.66
CA GLY A 21 -10.22 -7.83 -13.44
C GLY A 21 -8.86 -7.13 -13.50
N LEU A 22 -8.47 -6.42 -12.43
CA LEU A 22 -7.26 -5.60 -12.40
C LEU A 22 -6.04 -6.42 -11.95
N ASP A 23 -4.92 -6.22 -12.63
CA ASP A 23 -3.60 -6.73 -12.21
C ASP A 23 -2.74 -5.66 -11.52
N SER A 24 -3.18 -4.41 -11.58
CA SER A 24 -2.43 -3.23 -11.16
C SER A 24 -3.33 -2.25 -10.42
N TYR A 25 -2.90 -1.79 -9.25
CA TYR A 25 -3.67 -0.90 -8.38
C TYR A 25 -2.80 -0.32 -7.25
N ARG A 26 -3.27 0.77 -6.64
CA ARG A 26 -2.67 1.30 -5.42
C ARG A 26 -3.06 0.46 -4.22
N LEU A 27 -2.10 -0.23 -3.64
CA LEU A 27 -2.26 -1.06 -2.46
C LEU A 27 -2.30 -0.23 -1.17
N ILE A 28 -1.35 0.71 -1.02
CA ILE A 28 -1.29 1.64 0.11
C ILE A 28 -1.30 3.09 -0.41
N ALA A 29 -2.20 3.91 0.13
CA ALA A 29 -2.45 5.30 -0.19
C ALA A 29 -2.21 6.21 1.03
N GLY A 30 -1.02 6.16 1.60
CA GLY A 30 -0.57 7.11 2.62
C GLY A 30 -1.43 7.09 3.88
N GLU A 31 -1.84 8.29 4.29
CA GLU A 31 -2.63 8.56 5.48
C GLU A 31 -3.98 7.83 5.46
N SER A 32 -4.61 7.68 4.28
CA SER A 32 -5.91 7.01 4.14
C SER A 32 -5.86 5.53 4.54
N ASP A 33 -4.69 4.91 4.41
CA ASP A 33 -4.43 3.52 4.78
C ASP A 33 -3.56 3.41 6.04
N GLY A 34 -3.54 4.46 6.88
CA GLY A 34 -2.86 4.44 8.18
C GLY A 34 -1.34 4.38 8.11
N LEU A 35 -0.74 4.69 6.95
CA LEU A 35 0.71 4.73 6.72
C LEU A 35 1.14 6.09 6.12
N PRO A 36 1.16 7.16 6.93
CA PRO A 36 1.47 8.52 6.44
C PRO A 36 2.80 8.60 5.69
N GLY A 37 2.78 9.23 4.52
CA GLY A 37 3.96 9.37 3.66
C GLY A 37 4.47 8.08 3.00
N VAL A 38 3.72 6.97 3.02
CA VAL A 38 4.05 5.72 2.31
C VAL A 38 3.02 5.46 1.22
N THR A 39 3.46 5.25 -0.02
CA THR A 39 2.60 4.71 -1.08
C THR A 39 3.18 3.41 -1.61
N ILE A 40 2.31 2.45 -1.91
CA ILE A 40 2.67 1.19 -2.55
C ILE A 40 1.72 0.95 -3.71
N ASP A 41 2.27 0.90 -4.92
CA ASP A 41 1.55 0.57 -6.14
C ASP A 41 1.95 -0.83 -6.61
N ARG A 42 0.95 -1.66 -6.93
CA ARG A 42 1.16 -2.99 -7.51
C ARG A 42 1.02 -2.91 -9.03
N PHE A 43 1.97 -3.51 -9.73
CA PHE A 43 1.94 -3.70 -11.18
C PHE A 43 2.24 -5.17 -11.49
N GLY A 44 1.19 -5.99 -11.63
CA GLY A 44 1.31 -7.43 -11.77
C GLY A 44 2.00 -8.08 -10.57
N HIS A 45 3.25 -8.49 -10.76
CA HIS A 45 4.09 -9.11 -9.73
C HIS A 45 5.09 -8.14 -9.08
N PHE A 46 5.13 -6.89 -9.50
CA PHE A 46 6.02 -5.87 -8.96
C PHE A 46 5.29 -4.96 -7.98
N LEU A 47 6.01 -4.51 -6.96
CA LEU A 47 5.59 -3.45 -6.05
C LEU A 47 6.52 -2.25 -6.22
N VAL A 48 5.93 -1.07 -6.36
CA VAL A 48 6.63 0.21 -6.42
C VAL A 48 6.35 0.95 -5.13
N LEU A 49 7.41 1.20 -4.36
CA LEU A 49 7.36 1.91 -3.09
C LEU A 49 7.78 3.38 -3.27
N GLN A 50 7.00 4.31 -2.72
CA GLN A 50 7.43 5.70 -2.56
C GLN A 50 7.36 6.10 -1.09
N LEU A 51 8.47 6.62 -0.57
CA LEU A 51 8.59 7.16 0.77
C LEU A 51 8.71 8.67 0.64
N LEU A 52 7.64 9.38 1.02
CA LEU A 52 7.46 10.81 0.77
C LEU A 52 7.58 11.66 2.04
N SER A 53 7.85 11.03 3.19
CA SER A 53 8.09 11.70 4.46
C SER A 53 9.36 11.17 5.12
N ALA A 54 9.98 11.98 6.00
CA ALA A 54 11.14 11.56 6.77
C ALA A 54 10.83 10.36 7.68
N GLY A 55 9.62 10.30 8.23
CA GLY A 55 9.17 9.16 9.05
C GLY A 55 9.02 7.88 8.22
N ALA A 56 8.50 7.99 6.99
CA ALA A 56 8.41 6.87 6.05
C ALA A 56 9.81 6.37 5.65
N GLU A 57 10.73 7.27 5.34
CA GLU A 57 12.12 6.93 5.00
C GLU A 57 12.84 6.25 6.17
N TYR A 58 12.67 6.78 7.39
CA TYR A 58 13.26 6.20 8.59
C TYR A 58 12.83 4.74 8.82
N GLN A 59 11.59 4.40 8.45
CA GLN A 59 11.03 3.06 8.60
C GLN A 59 11.33 2.13 7.42
N ARG A 60 12.12 2.54 6.41
CA ARG A 60 12.41 1.77 5.19
C ARG A 60 12.80 0.32 5.46
N ALA A 61 13.62 0.06 6.48
CA ALA A 61 14.10 -1.28 6.78
C ALA A 61 13.04 -2.20 7.43
N ALA A 62 11.95 -1.63 7.95
CA ALA A 62 10.86 -2.34 8.61
C ALA A 62 9.67 -2.62 7.69
N LEU A 63 9.71 -2.10 6.45
CA LEU A 63 8.72 -2.35 5.39
C LEU A 63 9.09 -3.60 4.58
#